data_AF-A0A849D8P0-F1
#
_entry.id   AF-A0A849D8P0-F1
#
_cell.length_a   1.000
_cell.length_b   1.000
_cell.length_c   1.000
_cell.angle_alpha   90.00
_cell.angle_beta   90.00
_cell.angle_gamma   90.00
#
_symmetry.space_group_name_H-M   'P 1'
#
loop_
_entity.id
_entity.type
_entity.pdbx_description
1 polymer ?
#
loop_
_entity_poly.entity_id
_entity_poly.type
_entity_poly.pdbx_seq_one_letter_code
_entity_poly.pdbx_strand_id
1 'polypeptide(L)'
;MKPTRLAFILLLLGIGACRTYEEPPIGDLHLPDIVALFELSEKQELSKKEFKFLGDTLIAANQDLQAAQLYVEAASFYHQAGTSKKTVAALHQAIEKGMANPKILGRFPGIEESLEFPEGQRLKQRLDSIKQQLEQV
;
A
#
# COMPACT_ATOMS: atom_id res chain seq x y z
N MET A 1 -23.86 45.81 51.70
CA MET A 1 -24.85 44.91 51.05
C MET A 1 -24.20 44.24 49.85
N LYS A 2 -24.10 42.92 49.84
CA LYS A 2 -23.86 42.06 48.65
C LYS A 2 -25.25 41.74 48.02
N PRO A 3 -25.36 41.08 46.86
CA PRO A 3 -24.52 41.07 45.64
C PRO A 3 -25.36 41.10 44.33
N THR A 4 -24.73 41.28 43.16
CA THR A 4 -25.18 40.54 41.96
C THR A 4 -24.01 40.28 41.01
N ARG A 5 -23.82 38.99 40.73
CA ARG A 5 -22.82 38.43 39.83
C ARG A 5 -23.32 38.56 38.39
N LEU A 6 -22.43 38.87 37.46
CA LEU A 6 -22.48 38.23 36.14
C LEU A 6 -21.05 38.02 35.66
N ALA A 7 -20.62 36.76 35.76
CA ALA A 7 -19.41 36.28 35.16
C ALA A 7 -19.70 36.01 33.67
N PHE A 8 -18.89 36.53 32.77
CA PHE A 8 -18.77 35.99 31.42
C PHE A 8 -17.29 35.92 31.08
N ILE A 9 -16.69 34.81 31.50
CA ILE A 9 -15.38 34.37 31.04
C ILE A 9 -15.61 33.79 29.64
N LEU A 10 -15.23 34.54 28.60
CA LEU A 10 -15.18 33.99 27.24
C LEU A 10 -13.83 33.31 27.06
N LEU A 11 -13.84 32.00 27.30
CA LEU A 11 -12.75 31.06 27.06
C LEU A 11 -12.55 30.92 25.54
N LEU A 12 -11.50 31.53 24.99
CA LEU A 12 -11.03 31.30 23.62
C LEU A 12 -10.38 29.91 23.54
N LEU A 13 -11.21 28.87 23.45
CA LEU A 13 -10.80 27.54 23.00
C LEU A 13 -10.59 27.61 21.48
N GLY A 14 -9.33 27.74 21.06
CA GLY A 14 -8.90 27.43 19.70
C GLY A 14 -9.04 25.94 19.43
N ILE A 15 -10.27 25.52 19.15
CA ILE A 15 -10.63 24.16 18.73
C ILE A 15 -10.07 23.97 17.32
N GLY A 16 -9.20 22.97 17.21
CA GLY A 16 -8.99 22.12 16.05
C GLY A 16 -9.23 22.73 14.68
N ALA A 17 -8.13 23.02 13.97
CA ALA A 17 -8.13 22.86 12.52
C ALA A 17 -8.34 21.37 12.19
N CYS A 18 -9.58 20.90 12.26
CA CYS A 18 -10.03 19.80 11.42
C CYS A 18 -9.91 20.32 9.99
N ARG A 19 -8.78 20.02 9.33
CA ARG A 19 -8.73 20.08 7.88
C ARG A 19 -9.79 19.10 7.39
N THR A 20 -10.86 19.64 6.83
CA THR A 20 -11.77 18.89 5.98
C THR A 20 -10.92 18.35 4.83
N TYR A 21 -10.67 17.05 4.84
CA TYR A 21 -10.20 16.36 3.65
C TYR A 21 -11.36 16.36 2.67
N GLU A 22 -11.30 17.24 1.66
CA GLU A 22 -12.15 17.11 0.49
C GLU A 22 -11.67 15.86 -0.25
N GLU A 23 -12.49 14.80 -0.24
CA GLU A 23 -12.23 13.64 -1.08
C GLU A 23 -12.28 14.10 -2.55
N PRO A 24 -11.27 13.77 -3.37
CA PRO A 24 -11.32 14.11 -4.77
C PRO A 24 -12.56 13.47 -5.41
N PRO A 25 -13.22 14.17 -6.36
CA PRO A 25 -14.38 13.62 -7.04
C PRO A 25 -14.00 12.30 -7.71
N ILE A 26 -14.82 11.27 -7.48
CA ILE A 26 -14.57 9.89 -7.93
C ILE A 26 -14.29 9.79 -9.45
N GLY A 27 -14.74 10.78 -10.23
CA GLY A 27 -14.52 10.87 -11.68
C GLY A 27 -13.08 11.19 -12.14
N ASP A 28 -12.19 11.61 -11.22
CA ASP A 28 -10.80 11.97 -11.57
C ASP A 28 -9.78 10.85 -11.26
N LEU A 29 -10.23 9.71 -10.70
CA LEU A 29 -9.38 8.55 -10.45
C LEU A 29 -9.22 7.74 -11.74
N HIS A 30 -8.04 7.81 -12.35
CA HIS A 30 -7.79 7.14 -13.63
C HIS A 30 -7.49 5.65 -13.42
N LEU A 31 -8.52 4.87 -13.12
CA LEU A 31 -8.44 3.42 -13.16
C LEU A 31 -8.44 2.96 -14.63
N PRO A 32 -7.37 2.34 -15.16
CA PRO A 32 -7.42 1.69 -16.47
C PRO A 32 -8.52 0.63 -16.44
N ASP A 33 -8.94 0.12 -17.61
CA ASP A 33 -9.97 -0.91 -17.68
C ASP A 33 -9.57 -2.14 -16.84
N ILE A 34 -10.04 -2.16 -15.58
CA ILE A 34 -9.74 -3.16 -14.57
C ILE A 34 -10.30 -4.51 -15.04
N VAL A 35 -11.39 -4.48 -15.80
CA VAL A 35 -12.01 -5.69 -16.37
C VAL A 35 -11.04 -6.33 -17.36
N ALA A 36 -10.47 -5.56 -18.28
CA ALA A 36 -9.47 -6.08 -19.22
C ALA A 36 -8.20 -6.61 -18.53
N LEU A 37 -7.80 -6.03 -17.38
CA LEU A 37 -6.69 -6.53 -16.58
C LEU A 37 -7.00 -7.88 -15.93
N PHE A 38 -8.19 -8.02 -15.34
CA PHE A 38 -8.61 -9.28 -14.72
C PHE A 38 -8.84 -10.36 -15.78
N GLU A 39 -9.49 -10.05 -16.89
CA GLU A 39 -9.66 -10.96 -18.03
C GLU A 39 -8.30 -11.46 -18.56
N LEU A 40 -7.29 -10.58 -18.63
CA LEU A 40 -5.95 -11.00 -19.01
C LEU A 40 -5.33 -11.90 -17.94
N SER A 41 -5.50 -11.59 -16.65
CA SER A 41 -4.99 -12.40 -15.53
C SER A 41 -5.63 -13.79 -15.43
N GLU A 42 -6.85 -13.96 -15.95
CA GLU A 42 -7.61 -15.22 -15.95
C GLU A 42 -7.18 -16.18 -17.07
N LYS A 43 -6.31 -15.76 -18.00
CA LYS A 43 -5.75 -16.66 -19.01
C LYS A 43 -4.87 -17.73 -18.35
N GLN A 44 -5.09 -18.99 -18.73
CA GLN A 44 -4.38 -20.14 -18.15
C GLN A 44 -2.86 -20.11 -18.34
N GLU A 45 -2.37 -19.48 -19.41
CA GLU A 45 -0.94 -19.45 -19.74
C GLU A 45 -0.49 -18.04 -20.11
N LEU A 46 -0.15 -17.25 -19.09
CA LEU A 46 0.52 -15.97 -19.29
C LEU A 46 2.03 -16.16 -19.40
N SER A 47 2.63 -15.48 -20.37
CA SER A 47 4.08 -15.37 -20.47
C SER A 47 4.65 -14.46 -19.37
N LYS A 48 5.94 -14.61 -19.08
CA LYS A 48 6.66 -13.68 -18.16
C LYS A 48 6.51 -12.21 -18.56
N LYS A 49 6.42 -11.93 -19.87
CA LYS A 49 6.24 -10.57 -20.40
C LYS A 49 4.85 -10.03 -20.06
N GLU A 50 3.81 -10.85 -20.18
CA GLU A 50 2.44 -10.46 -19.85
C GLU A 50 2.26 -10.26 -18.35
N PHE A 51 2.84 -11.13 -17.52
CA PHE A 51 2.88 -10.89 -16.08
C PHE A 51 3.56 -9.57 -15.72
N LYS A 52 4.71 -9.27 -16.33
CA LYS A 52 5.36 -7.98 -16.11
C LYS A 52 4.46 -6.81 -16.54
N PHE A 53 3.77 -6.94 -17.67
CA PHE A 53 2.84 -5.93 -18.17
C PHE A 53 1.66 -5.70 -17.22
N LEU A 54 1.08 -6.76 -16.66
CA LEU A 54 0.04 -6.67 -15.63
C LEU A 54 0.54 -5.93 -14.40
N GLY A 55 1.73 -6.29 -13.89
CA GLY A 55 2.36 -5.59 -12.76
C GLY A 55 2.61 -4.10 -13.05
N ASP A 56 3.15 -3.78 -14.23
CA ASP A 56 3.40 -2.39 -14.64
C ASP A 56 2.09 -1.58 -14.73
N THR A 57 1.04 -2.19 -15.31
CA THR A 57 -0.26 -1.53 -15.46
C THR A 57 -0.92 -1.29 -14.11
N LEU A 58 -0.83 -2.25 -13.18
CA LEU A 58 -1.41 -2.09 -11.86
C LEU A 58 -0.69 -1.02 -11.02
N ILE A 59 0.64 -0.91 -11.16
CA ILE A 59 1.38 0.20 -10.53
C ILE A 59 0.96 1.55 -11.09
N ALA A 60 0.77 1.65 -12.41
CA ALA A 60 0.31 2.89 -13.05
C ALA A 60 -1.11 3.26 -12.60
N ALA A 61 -2.03 2.29 -12.56
CA ALA A 61 -3.40 2.47 -12.06
C ALA A 61 -3.45 2.94 -10.60
N ASN A 62 -2.50 2.47 -9.79
CA ASN A 62 -2.47 2.75 -8.37
C ASN A 62 -1.81 4.10 -8.03
N GLN A 63 -1.46 4.92 -9.03
CA GLN A 63 -0.87 6.24 -8.79
C GLN A 63 -1.82 7.16 -8.03
N ASP A 64 -3.12 7.11 -8.31
CA ASP A 64 -4.08 7.97 -7.61
C ASP A 64 -4.62 7.32 -6.33
N LEU A 65 -4.90 6.02 -6.38
CA LEU A 65 -5.50 5.28 -5.27
C LEU A 65 -4.52 5.04 -4.11
N GLN A 66 -3.22 4.87 -4.42
CA GLN A 66 -2.17 4.60 -3.43
C GLN A 66 -2.52 3.42 -2.49
N ALA A 67 -3.28 2.44 -2.97
CA ALA A 67 -3.78 1.33 -2.19
C ALA A 67 -2.68 0.28 -1.97
N ALA A 68 -2.43 -0.07 -0.70
CA ALA A 68 -1.42 -1.08 -0.35
C ALA A 68 -1.65 -2.43 -1.05
N GLN A 69 -2.91 -2.87 -1.13
CA GLN A 69 -3.26 -4.16 -1.75
C GLN A 69 -2.93 -4.22 -3.24
N LEU A 70 -3.06 -3.10 -3.98
CA LEU A 70 -2.71 -3.07 -5.41
C LEU A 70 -1.20 -3.18 -5.62
N TYR A 71 -0.39 -2.65 -4.69
CA TYR A 71 1.06 -2.90 -4.70
C TYR A 71 1.41 -4.36 -4.42
N VAL A 72 0.68 -5.02 -3.51
CA VAL A 72 0.88 -6.46 -3.24
C VAL A 72 0.54 -7.31 -4.46
N GLU A 73 -0.56 -6.99 -5.15
CA GLU A 73 -0.96 -7.74 -6.33
C GLU A 73 0.01 -7.50 -7.50
N ALA A 74 0.51 -6.27 -7.67
CA ALA A 74 1.57 -5.98 -8.63
C ALA A 74 2.85 -6.78 -8.33
N ALA A 75 3.21 -6.92 -7.04
CA ALA A 75 4.34 -7.74 -6.63
C ALA A 75 4.15 -9.21 -7.04
N SER A 76 2.92 -9.74 -6.95
CA SER A 76 2.56 -11.10 -7.37
C SER A 76 2.85 -11.31 -8.86
N PHE A 77 2.40 -10.39 -9.69
CA PHE A 77 2.67 -10.43 -11.13
C PHE A 77 4.18 -10.29 -11.43
N TYR A 78 4.89 -9.38 -10.75
CA TYR A 78 6.35 -9.26 -10.93
C TYR A 78 7.10 -10.52 -10.53
N HIS A 79 6.62 -11.23 -9.51
CA HIS A 79 7.22 -12.48 -9.07
C HIS A 79 7.02 -13.57 -10.12
N GLN A 80 5.81 -13.72 -10.65
CA GLN A 80 5.52 -14.66 -11.75
C GLN A 80 6.30 -14.32 -13.04
N ALA A 81 6.60 -13.04 -13.25
CA ALA A 81 7.48 -12.59 -14.33
C ALA A 81 8.97 -12.90 -14.11
N GLY A 82 9.38 -13.34 -12.90
CA GLY A 82 10.78 -13.53 -12.53
C GLY A 82 11.55 -12.22 -12.31
N THR A 83 10.85 -11.13 -11.97
CA THR A 83 11.45 -9.80 -11.81
C THR A 83 11.64 -9.42 -10.34
N SER A 84 12.54 -10.12 -9.65
CA SER A 84 12.82 -10.00 -8.21
C SER A 84 12.92 -8.57 -7.68
N LYS A 85 13.65 -7.68 -8.38
CA LYS A 85 13.78 -6.27 -7.99
C LYS A 85 12.45 -5.53 -7.96
N LYS A 86 11.58 -5.78 -8.95
CA LYS A 86 10.26 -5.15 -9.01
C LYS A 86 9.31 -5.72 -7.97
N THR A 87 9.37 -7.02 -7.71
CA THR A 87 8.62 -7.66 -6.61
C THR A 87 8.96 -7.00 -5.27
N VAL A 88 10.25 -6.89 -4.94
CA VAL A 88 10.71 -6.28 -3.68
C VAL A 88 10.31 -4.81 -3.60
N ALA A 89 10.47 -4.05 -4.69
CA ALA A 89 10.09 -2.63 -4.73
C ALA A 89 8.58 -2.43 -4.49
N ALA A 90 7.74 -3.26 -5.11
CA ALA A 90 6.29 -3.20 -4.91
C ALA A 90 5.90 -3.57 -3.48
N LEU A 91 6.55 -4.56 -2.85
CA LEU A 91 6.32 -4.89 -1.44
C LEU A 91 6.73 -3.75 -0.48
N HIS A 92 7.81 -3.02 -0.79
CA HIS A 92 8.15 -1.81 -0.03
C HIS A 92 7.06 -0.74 -0.10
N GLN A 93 6.53 -0.49 -1.31
CA GLN A 93 5.42 0.43 -1.50
C GLN A 93 4.17 -0.03 -0.75
N ALA A 94 3.85 -1.33 -0.76
CA ALA A 94 2.74 -1.86 0.01
C ALA A 94 2.87 -1.54 1.51
N ILE A 95 4.07 -1.73 2.10
CA ILE A 95 4.31 -1.36 3.51
C ILE A 95 4.20 0.15 3.71
N GLU A 96 4.75 0.98 2.81
CA GLU A 96 4.64 2.44 2.87
C GLU A 96 3.20 2.94 2.84
N LYS A 97 2.29 2.18 2.22
CA LYS A 97 0.85 2.46 2.15
C LYS A 97 0.02 1.75 3.21
N GLY A 98 0.66 1.20 4.24
CA GLY A 98 -0.03 0.68 5.42
C GLY A 98 -0.26 -0.83 5.42
N MET A 99 0.39 -1.60 4.54
CA MET A 99 0.42 -3.06 4.71
C MET A 99 1.21 -3.43 5.97
N ALA A 100 0.52 -4.00 6.95
CA ALA A 100 1.10 -4.51 8.20
C ALA A 100 1.00 -6.04 8.30
N ASN A 101 1.36 -6.75 7.22
CA ASN A 101 1.36 -8.22 7.20
C ASN A 101 2.80 -8.77 7.17
N PRO A 102 3.38 -9.19 8.32
CA PRO A 102 4.75 -9.70 8.35
C PRO A 102 4.92 -11.06 7.64
N LYS A 103 3.83 -11.80 7.38
CA LYS A 103 3.85 -13.13 6.75
C LYS A 103 3.72 -13.06 5.23
N ILE A 104 3.74 -11.86 4.63
CA ILE A 104 3.44 -11.64 3.22
C ILE A 104 4.35 -12.43 2.27
N LEU A 105 5.62 -12.65 2.65
CA LEU A 105 6.58 -13.40 1.84
C LEU A 105 6.14 -14.84 1.54
N GLY A 106 5.29 -15.43 2.40
CA GLY A 106 4.73 -16.77 2.18
C GLY A 106 3.82 -16.89 0.95
N ARG A 107 3.41 -15.76 0.34
CA ARG A 107 2.67 -15.75 -0.94
C ARG A 107 3.58 -15.90 -2.17
N PHE A 108 4.90 -15.89 -2.01
CA PHE A 108 5.87 -15.83 -3.10
C PHE A 108 6.85 -17.01 -3.01
N PRO A 109 6.52 -18.17 -3.60
CA PRO A 109 7.40 -19.34 -3.57
C PRO A 109 8.77 -19.04 -4.19
N GLY A 110 9.86 -19.36 -3.50
CA GLY A 110 11.21 -19.10 -4.02
C GLY A 110 11.65 -17.64 -3.93
N ILE A 111 10.99 -16.81 -3.13
CA ILE A 111 11.37 -15.40 -2.95
C ILE A 111 12.71 -15.24 -2.21
N GLU A 112 13.26 -16.29 -1.61
CA GLU A 112 14.50 -16.27 -0.83
C GLU A 112 15.67 -15.67 -1.61
N GLU A 113 15.85 -16.04 -2.88
CA GLU A 113 16.89 -15.48 -3.76
C GLU A 113 16.70 -13.97 -3.96
N SER A 114 15.45 -13.52 -3.97
CA SER A 114 15.10 -12.09 -4.08
C SER A 114 15.37 -11.31 -2.78
N LEU A 115 15.72 -11.99 -1.68
CA LEU A 115 16.06 -11.35 -0.42
C LEU A 115 17.57 -11.20 -0.21
N GLU A 116 18.40 -11.75 -1.10
CA GLU A 116 19.85 -11.74 -0.94
C GLU A 116 20.47 -10.37 -1.28
N PHE A 117 19.84 -9.59 -2.16
CA PHE A 117 20.33 -8.26 -2.53
C PHE A 117 19.88 -7.17 -1.54
N PRO A 118 20.54 -5.99 -1.52
CA PRO A 118 20.39 -5.01 -0.43
C PRO A 118 18.95 -4.57 -0.14
N GLU A 119 18.13 -4.29 -1.16
CA GLU A 119 16.74 -3.92 -0.94
C GLU A 119 15.90 -5.10 -0.44
N GLY A 120 16.18 -6.32 -0.89
CA GLY A 120 15.55 -7.53 -0.38
C GLY A 120 15.81 -7.75 1.12
N GLN A 121 17.05 -7.53 1.56
CA GLN A 121 17.41 -7.59 2.97
C GLN A 121 16.70 -6.49 3.79
N ARG A 122 16.58 -5.27 3.25
CA ARG A 122 15.80 -4.19 3.89
C ARG A 122 14.32 -4.54 4.00
N LEU A 123 13.74 -5.18 2.98
CA LEU A 123 12.36 -5.65 3.05
C LEU A 123 12.18 -6.65 4.19
N LYS A 124 13.08 -7.64 4.31
CA LYS A 124 13.07 -8.61 5.41
C LYS A 124 13.12 -7.92 6.78
N GLN A 125 14.05 -6.97 6.97
CA GLN A 125 14.17 -6.21 8.21
C GLN A 125 12.89 -5.42 8.55
N ARG A 126 12.26 -4.79 7.55
CA ARG A 126 10.99 -4.07 7.75
C ARG A 126 9.88 -5.01 8.21
N LEU A 127 9.79 -6.20 7.61
CA LEU A 127 8.79 -7.20 7.99
C LEU A 127 9.05 -7.79 9.38
N ASP A 128 10.31 -8.02 9.74
CA ASP A 128 10.71 -8.46 11.09
C ASP A 128 10.34 -7.39 12.13
N SER A 129 10.55 -6.12 11.83
CA SER A 129 10.15 -5.01 12.70
C SER A 129 8.63 -4.93 12.89
N ILE A 130 7.86 -5.09 11.81
CA ILE A 130 6.39 -5.16 11.89
C ILE A 130 5.95 -6.34 12.77
N LYS A 131 6.56 -7.51 12.59
CA LYS A 131 6.25 -8.69 13.40
C LYS A 131 6.47 -8.42 14.90
N GLN A 132 7.62 -7.87 15.26
CA GLN A 132 7.95 -7.55 16.65
C GLN A 132 6.96 -6.56 17.25
N GLN A 133 6.55 -5.53 16.50
CA GLN A 133 5.58 -4.55 16.98
C GLN A 133 4.21 -5.20 17.23
N LEU A 134 3.77 -6.10 16.34
CA LEU A 134 2.49 -6.79 16.50
C LEU A 134 2.48 -7.79 17.67
N GLU A 135 3.62 -8.39 18.02
CA GLU A 135 3.75 -9.31 19.16
C GLU A 135 3.78 -8.58 20.52
N GLN A 136 3.93 -7.25 20.52
CA GLN A 136 3.95 -6.42 21.73
C GLN A 136 2.59 -5.81 22.08
N VAL A 137 1.55 -6.04 21.26
CA VAL A 137 0.17 -5.57 21.44
C VAL A 137 -0.68 -6.68 22.05
#